data_AF-A0A2D4GKD5-F1
#
_entry.id   AF-A0A2D4GKD5-F1
#
_cell.length_a   1.000
_cell.length_b   1.000
_cell.length_c   1.000
_cell.angle_alpha   90.00
_cell.angle_beta   90.00
_cell.angle_gamma   90.00
#
_symmetry.space_group_name_H-M   'P 1'
#
loop_
_entity.id
_entity.type
_entity.pdbx_description
1 polymer ?
#
loop_
_entity_poly.entity_id
_entity_poly.type
_entity_poly.pdbx_seq_one_letter_code
_entity_poly.pdbx_strand_id
1 'polypeptide(L)'
;CTLSEILRLHILASGADVTSANAKYRYQKRGGFDTTDDACMELRLSNPGLLKKLSCTSVYDLSSAEKMRILHALCGKLLTLVSTRDFIEDSVDVLRQTKQEFRELKAEQHRRERGAAAAKIRRKKEEKLKGQEQKMKEKNYVRKKKKYLEHLKQWSKRREDMECDDLKELPVPTPVKTRLPPEIFGDAVMVLEFLHAFGELFDLQD
;
A
#
# COMPACT_ATOMS: atom_id res chain seq x y z
N CYS A 1 -18.32 38.46 -48.72
CA CYS A 1 -19.29 37.35 -48.57
C CYS A 1 -19.75 37.31 -47.11
N THR A 2 -21.05 37.37 -46.82
CA THR A 2 -21.57 37.34 -45.43
C THR A 2 -21.70 35.91 -44.92
N LEU A 3 -21.72 35.70 -43.60
CA LEU A 3 -21.97 34.37 -43.03
C LEU A 3 -23.30 33.77 -43.50
N SER A 4 -24.36 34.57 -43.57
CA SER A 4 -25.66 34.15 -44.10
C SER A 4 -25.56 33.66 -45.54
N GLU A 5 -24.80 34.35 -46.39
CA GLU A 5 -24.67 33.98 -47.79
C GLU A 5 -23.78 32.74 -47.96
N ILE A 6 -22.70 32.61 -47.19
CA ILE A 6 -21.88 31.37 -47.16
C ILE A 6 -22.77 30.17 -46.80
N LEU A 7 -23.60 30.32 -45.76
CA LEU A 7 -24.50 29.28 -45.31
C LEU A 7 -25.57 28.95 -46.35
N ARG A 8 -26.20 29.98 -46.95
CA ARG A 8 -27.20 29.82 -48.00
C ARG A 8 -26.62 29.06 -49.20
N LEU A 9 -25.45 29.48 -49.68
CA LEU A 9 -24.76 28.85 -50.79
C LEU A 9 -24.35 27.42 -50.45
N HIS A 10 -23.86 27.15 -49.23
CA HIS A 10 -23.52 25.81 -48.80
C HIS A 10 -24.72 24.85 -48.85
N ILE A 11 -25.88 25.30 -48.36
CA ILE A 11 -27.11 24.52 -48.41
C ILE A 11 -27.59 24.34 -49.87
N LEU A 12 -27.51 25.39 -50.69
CA LEU A 12 -27.89 25.30 -52.12
C LEU A 12 -26.99 24.35 -52.93
N ALA A 13 -25.69 24.31 -52.64
CA ALA A 13 -24.75 23.37 -53.27
C ALA A 13 -24.85 21.94 -52.70
N SER A 14 -25.61 21.74 -51.63
CA SER A 14 -25.82 20.41 -51.05
C SER A 14 -26.66 19.55 -51.99
N GLY A 15 -26.21 18.30 -52.20
CA GLY A 15 -26.82 17.39 -53.18
C GLY A 15 -26.54 17.76 -54.64
N ALA A 16 -25.67 18.73 -54.94
CA ALA A 16 -25.31 19.05 -56.33
C ALA A 16 -24.61 17.86 -57.02
N ASP A 17 -25.07 17.57 -58.24
CA ASP A 17 -24.61 16.46 -59.05
C ASP A 17 -23.09 16.49 -59.23
N VAL A 18 -22.53 15.30 -59.11
CA VAL A 18 -21.10 15.09 -59.19
C VAL A 18 -20.77 14.71 -60.61
N THR A 19 -19.79 15.38 -61.22
CA THR A 19 -19.18 14.85 -62.44
C THR A 19 -18.73 13.41 -62.21
N SER A 20 -18.84 12.53 -63.21
CA SER A 20 -18.53 11.10 -63.06
C SER A 20 -17.14 10.84 -62.45
N ALA A 21 -16.18 11.73 -62.72
CA ALA A 21 -14.82 11.71 -62.17
C ALA A 21 -14.77 11.81 -60.63
N ASN A 22 -15.69 12.56 -60.00
CA ASN A 22 -15.68 12.82 -58.55
C ASN A 22 -16.68 11.94 -57.77
N ALA A 23 -17.56 11.21 -58.47
CA ALA A 23 -18.61 10.41 -57.84
C ALA A 23 -18.03 9.32 -56.91
N LYS A 24 -17.01 8.59 -57.39
CA LYS A 24 -16.33 7.52 -56.62
C LYS A 24 -15.67 8.06 -55.35
N TYR A 25 -14.95 9.19 -55.45
CA TYR A 25 -14.29 9.80 -54.30
C TYR A 25 -15.29 10.25 -53.23
N ARG A 26 -16.38 10.94 -53.64
CA ARG A 26 -17.42 11.37 -52.69
C ARG A 26 -18.09 10.17 -52.01
N TYR A 27 -18.44 9.13 -52.78
CA TYR A 27 -19.05 7.92 -52.24
C TYR A 27 -18.17 7.26 -51.18
N GLN A 28 -16.86 7.16 -51.43
CA GLN A 28 -15.90 6.62 -50.46
C GLN A 28 -15.78 7.48 -49.20
N LYS A 29 -15.67 8.81 -49.36
CA LYS A 29 -15.56 9.74 -48.21
C LYS A 29 -16.84 9.84 -47.38
N ARG A 30 -17.99 9.63 -48.01
CA ARG A 30 -19.28 9.56 -47.33
C ARG A 30 -19.59 8.17 -46.79
N GLY A 31 -18.95 7.12 -47.30
CA GLY A 31 -19.12 5.76 -46.81
C GLY A 31 -20.48 5.18 -47.19
N GLY A 32 -20.89 5.39 -48.44
CA GLY A 32 -22.12 4.82 -48.98
C GLY A 32 -23.28 5.80 -49.12
N PHE A 33 -23.28 6.92 -48.40
CA PHE A 33 -24.34 7.92 -48.52
C PHE A 33 -24.30 8.62 -49.87
N ASP A 34 -25.46 8.72 -50.50
CA ASP A 34 -25.61 9.39 -51.78
C ASP A 34 -25.96 10.89 -51.61
N THR A 35 -26.40 11.54 -52.67
CA THR A 35 -26.79 12.96 -52.64
C THR A 35 -28.19 13.18 -52.07
N THR A 36 -29.05 12.16 -52.10
CA THR A 36 -30.42 12.21 -51.57
C THR A 36 -30.45 12.10 -50.04
N ASP A 37 -29.44 11.45 -49.45
CA ASP A 37 -29.26 11.38 -48.00
C ASP A 37 -28.72 12.69 -47.37
N ASP A 38 -28.45 13.74 -48.16
CA ASP A 38 -27.86 14.98 -47.67
C ASP A 38 -28.90 15.81 -46.90
N ALA A 39 -28.77 15.89 -45.57
CA ALA A 39 -29.69 16.60 -44.69
C ALA A 39 -29.85 18.11 -45.03
N CYS A 40 -28.84 18.74 -45.64
CA CYS A 40 -28.98 20.12 -46.13
C CYS A 40 -29.82 20.20 -47.41
N MET A 41 -29.77 19.17 -48.27
CA MET A 41 -30.69 19.05 -49.39
C MET A 41 -32.13 18.85 -48.91
N GLU A 42 -32.35 18.00 -47.91
CA GLU A 42 -33.67 17.81 -47.30
C GLU A 42 -34.23 19.11 -46.69
N LEU A 43 -33.38 19.87 -45.97
CA LEU A 43 -33.76 21.18 -45.43
C LEU A 43 -34.18 22.16 -46.54
N ARG A 44 -33.46 22.16 -47.67
CA ARG A 44 -33.79 22.99 -48.82
C ARG A 44 -35.17 22.66 -49.39
N LEU A 45 -35.47 21.38 -49.54
CA LEU A 45 -36.75 20.92 -50.09
C LEU A 45 -37.90 21.19 -49.11
N SER A 46 -37.68 20.98 -47.81
CA SER A 46 -38.71 21.11 -46.79
C SER A 46 -38.98 22.56 -46.37
N ASN A 47 -37.98 23.45 -46.45
CA ASN A 47 -38.08 24.84 -46.00
C ASN A 47 -37.46 25.84 -47.00
N PRO A 48 -37.97 25.94 -48.24
CA PRO A 48 -37.42 26.85 -49.25
C PRO A 48 -37.52 28.33 -48.83
N GLY A 49 -38.53 28.70 -48.05
CA GLY A 49 -38.70 30.05 -47.50
C GLY A 49 -37.55 30.48 -46.58
N LEU A 50 -36.93 29.55 -45.85
CA LEU A 50 -35.79 29.82 -44.98
C LEU A 50 -34.55 30.20 -45.78
N LEU A 51 -34.28 29.50 -46.88
CA LEU A 51 -33.20 29.83 -47.81
C LEU A 51 -33.40 31.17 -48.51
N LYS A 52 -34.65 31.49 -48.89
CA LYS A 52 -34.98 32.82 -49.43
C LYS A 52 -34.73 33.91 -48.39
N LYS A 53 -35.10 33.67 -47.13
CA LYS A 53 -34.85 34.63 -46.04
C LYS A 53 -33.36 34.87 -45.81
N LEU A 54 -32.53 33.82 -45.87
CA LEU A 54 -31.06 33.93 -45.74
C LEU A 54 -30.40 34.82 -46.80
N SER A 55 -31.04 35.10 -47.95
CA SER A 55 -30.44 35.98 -48.98
C SER A 55 -30.51 37.47 -48.63
N CYS A 56 -31.39 37.87 -47.71
CA CYS A 56 -31.58 39.27 -47.32
C CYS A 56 -31.60 39.51 -45.80
N THR A 57 -31.56 38.45 -44.98
CA THR A 57 -31.59 38.52 -43.52
C THR A 57 -30.32 37.92 -42.91
N SER A 58 -29.81 38.54 -41.86
CA SER A 58 -28.67 37.98 -41.11
C SER A 58 -29.05 36.67 -40.43
N VAL A 59 -28.14 35.69 -40.40
CA VAL A 59 -28.36 34.41 -39.67
C VAL A 59 -28.58 34.66 -38.17
N TYR A 60 -28.04 35.75 -37.63
CA TYR A 60 -28.22 36.17 -36.25
C TYR A 60 -29.64 36.65 -35.96
N ASP A 61 -30.37 37.14 -36.97
CA ASP A 61 -31.73 37.67 -36.83
C ASP A 61 -32.82 36.63 -37.12
N LEU A 62 -32.43 35.40 -37.46
CA LEU A 62 -33.38 34.30 -37.61
C LEU A 62 -33.99 33.91 -36.26
N SER A 63 -35.22 33.39 -36.32
CA SER A 63 -35.87 32.81 -35.14
C SER A 63 -35.07 31.61 -34.61
N SER A 64 -35.21 31.32 -33.32
CA SER A 64 -34.57 30.14 -32.69
C SER A 64 -34.93 28.85 -33.43
N ALA A 65 -36.19 28.68 -33.83
CA ALA A 65 -36.65 27.52 -34.58
C ALA A 65 -35.99 27.39 -35.97
N GLU A 66 -35.73 28.49 -36.66
CA GLU A 66 -35.01 28.49 -37.95
C GLU A 66 -33.54 28.14 -37.77
N LYS A 67 -32.88 28.72 -36.75
CA LYS A 67 -31.49 28.40 -36.38
C LYS A 67 -31.32 26.92 -36.05
N MET A 68 -32.26 26.34 -35.29
CA MET A 68 -32.24 24.92 -34.94
C MET A 68 -32.37 24.01 -36.17
N ARG A 69 -33.22 24.36 -37.15
CA ARG A 69 -33.34 23.59 -38.40
C ARG A 69 -32.03 23.59 -39.19
N ILE A 70 -31.37 24.74 -39.28
CA ILE A 70 -30.07 24.88 -39.93
C ILE A 70 -29.02 24.03 -39.21
N LEU A 71 -28.90 24.16 -37.88
CA LEU A 71 -27.95 23.39 -37.08
C LEU A 71 -28.16 21.88 -37.23
N HIS A 72 -29.41 21.42 -37.16
CA HIS A 72 -29.75 20.02 -37.34
C HIS A 72 -29.31 19.49 -38.71
N ALA A 73 -29.58 20.24 -39.79
CA ALA A 73 -29.16 19.86 -41.13
C ALA A 73 -27.63 19.81 -41.29
N LEU A 74 -26.92 20.79 -40.72
CA LEU A 74 -25.45 20.81 -40.73
C LEU A 74 -24.85 19.63 -39.95
N CYS A 75 -25.41 19.30 -38.78
CA CYS A 75 -25.03 18.11 -38.02
C CYS A 75 -25.29 16.83 -38.82
N GLY A 76 -26.46 16.71 -39.44
CA GLY A 76 -26.78 15.58 -40.32
C GLY A 76 -25.77 15.44 -41.46
N LYS A 77 -25.39 16.56 -42.10
CA LYS A 77 -24.37 16.56 -43.16
C LYS A 77 -22.99 16.12 -42.66
N LEU A 78 -22.57 16.55 -41.47
CA LEU A 78 -21.31 16.07 -40.88
C LEU A 78 -21.34 14.56 -40.64
N LEU A 79 -22.47 14.02 -40.19
CA LEU A 79 -22.65 12.58 -39.96
C LEU A 79 -22.65 11.74 -41.26
N THR A 80 -22.81 12.37 -42.43
CA THR A 80 -22.60 11.67 -43.71
C THR A 80 -21.12 11.39 -43.99
N LEU A 81 -20.17 12.02 -43.29
CA LEU A 81 -18.73 11.82 -43.53
C LEU A 81 -18.19 10.64 -42.70
N VAL A 82 -17.44 9.75 -43.34
CA VAL A 82 -16.78 8.60 -42.69
C VAL A 82 -15.90 9.07 -41.52
N SER A 83 -15.04 10.05 -41.77
CA SER A 83 -14.11 10.58 -40.75
C SER A 83 -14.81 11.11 -39.50
N THR A 84 -16.01 11.65 -39.64
CA THR A 84 -16.77 12.16 -38.49
C THR A 84 -17.37 11.00 -37.69
N ARG A 85 -17.89 9.98 -38.37
CA ARG A 85 -18.41 8.78 -37.70
C ARG A 85 -17.31 8.01 -36.99
N ASP A 86 -16.18 7.78 -37.66
CA ASP A 86 -15.00 7.13 -37.08
C ASP A 86 -14.55 7.86 -35.80
N PHE A 87 -14.44 9.20 -35.87
CA PHE A 87 -14.07 10.01 -34.70
C PHE A 87 -15.06 9.86 -33.53
N ILE A 88 -16.37 9.79 -33.82
CA ILE A 88 -17.40 9.58 -32.79
C ILE A 88 -17.26 8.19 -32.17
N GLU A 89 -17.10 7.16 -32.99
CA GLU A 89 -16.93 5.77 -32.55
C GLU A 89 -15.68 5.62 -31.66
N ASP A 90 -14.54 6.14 -32.12
CA ASP A 90 -13.29 6.15 -31.35
C ASP A 90 -13.46 6.87 -30.01
N SER A 91 -14.12 8.04 -30.01
CA SER A 91 -14.37 8.81 -28.79
C SER A 91 -15.26 8.06 -27.80
N VAL A 92 -16.26 7.32 -28.29
CA VAL A 92 -17.15 6.50 -27.47
C VAL A 92 -16.39 5.33 -26.85
N ASP A 93 -15.49 4.70 -27.59
CA ASP A 93 -14.70 3.59 -27.08
C ASP A 93 -13.66 4.04 -26.05
N VAL A 94 -13.00 5.18 -26.27
CA VAL A 94 -12.15 5.82 -25.26
C VAL A 94 -12.94 6.14 -23.98
N LEU A 95 -14.15 6.70 -24.11
CA LEU A 95 -15.00 7.00 -22.96
C LEU A 95 -15.37 5.72 -22.17
N ARG A 96 -15.71 4.64 -22.88
CA ARG A 96 -16.04 3.35 -22.26
C ARG A 96 -14.86 2.78 -21.48
N GLN A 97 -13.67 2.80 -22.08
CA GLN A 97 -12.44 2.32 -21.48
C GLN A 97 -12.08 3.11 -20.21
N THR A 98 -12.02 4.44 -20.31
CA THR A 98 -11.74 5.31 -19.15
C THR A 98 -12.76 5.11 -18.02
N LYS A 99 -14.05 4.92 -18.36
CA LYS A 99 -15.10 4.66 -17.37
C LYS A 99 -14.89 3.31 -16.68
N GLN A 100 -14.41 2.29 -17.38
CA GLN A 100 -14.10 0.97 -16.81
C GLN A 100 -12.89 1.05 -15.88
N GLU A 101 -11.79 1.68 -16.32
CA GLU A 101 -10.59 1.88 -15.52
C GLU A 101 -10.88 2.66 -14.24
N PHE A 102 -11.71 3.70 -14.31
CA PHE A 102 -12.13 4.45 -13.13
C PHE A 102 -12.86 3.57 -12.11
N ARG A 103 -13.74 2.66 -12.56
CA ARG A 103 -14.43 1.71 -11.67
C ARG A 103 -13.44 0.75 -11.01
N GLU A 104 -12.47 0.24 -11.76
CA GLU A 104 -11.45 -0.67 -11.25
C GLU A 104 -10.52 0.01 -10.24
N LEU A 105 -10.07 1.23 -10.52
CA LEU A 105 -9.25 2.01 -9.62
C LEU A 105 -9.98 2.31 -8.31
N LYS A 106 -11.27 2.67 -8.39
CA LYS A 106 -12.11 2.88 -7.21
C LYS A 106 -12.29 1.60 -6.39
N ALA A 107 -12.51 0.46 -7.05
CA ALA A 107 -12.62 -0.83 -6.38
C ALA A 107 -11.29 -1.25 -5.71
N GLU A 108 -10.17 -1.02 -6.38
CA GLU A 108 -8.84 -1.30 -5.87
C GLU A 108 -8.48 -0.42 -4.67
N GLN A 109 -8.79 0.87 -4.72
CA GLN A 109 -8.64 1.77 -3.59
C GLN A 109 -9.43 1.26 -2.37
N HIS A 110 -10.70 0.89 -2.57
CA HIS A 110 -11.52 0.36 -1.49
C HIS A 110 -11.02 -0.99 -0.95
N ARG A 111 -10.39 -1.84 -1.79
CA ARG A 111 -9.71 -3.05 -1.33
C ARG A 111 -8.47 -2.72 -0.50
N ARG A 112 -7.64 -1.77 -0.94
CA ARG A 112 -6.44 -1.32 -0.21
C ARG A 112 -6.78 -0.73 1.15
N GLU A 113 -7.81 0.12 1.23
CA GLU A 113 -8.28 0.71 2.48
C GLU A 113 -8.72 -0.36 3.48
N ARG A 114 -9.50 -1.35 3.02
CA ARG A 114 -9.91 -2.50 3.85
C ARG A 114 -8.71 -3.35 4.30
N GLY A 115 -7.77 -3.63 3.40
CA GLY A 115 -6.54 -4.34 3.71
C GLY A 115 -5.68 -3.62 4.75
N ALA A 116 -5.51 -2.30 4.60
CA ALA A 116 -4.76 -1.46 5.54
C ALA A 116 -5.44 -1.40 6.92
N ALA A 117 -6.77 -1.29 6.95
CA ALA A 117 -7.53 -1.32 8.20
C ALA A 117 -7.37 -2.67 8.94
N ALA A 118 -7.51 -3.78 8.21
CA ALA A 118 -7.32 -5.12 8.76
C ALA A 118 -5.88 -5.34 9.27
N ALA A 119 -4.87 -4.90 8.52
CA ALA A 119 -3.47 -4.98 8.92
C ALA A 119 -3.18 -4.17 10.19
N LYS A 120 -3.76 -2.95 10.31
CA LYS A 120 -3.65 -2.11 11.52
C LYS A 120 -4.26 -2.78 12.74
N ILE A 121 -5.41 -3.43 12.59
CA ILE A 121 -6.05 -4.20 13.68
C ILE A 121 -5.17 -5.39 14.09
N ARG A 122 -4.66 -6.15 13.11
CA ARG A 122 -3.79 -7.31 13.38
C ARG A 122 -2.52 -6.89 14.14
N ARG A 123 -1.85 -5.84 13.67
CA ARG A 123 -0.66 -5.28 14.34
C ARG A 123 -0.95 -4.87 15.78
N LYS A 124 -2.06 -4.16 16.04
CA LYS A 124 -2.46 -3.80 17.41
C LYS A 124 -2.72 -5.02 18.30
N LYS A 125 -3.30 -6.11 17.76
CA LYS A 125 -3.52 -7.35 18.51
C LYS A 125 -2.19 -8.05 18.83
N GLU A 126 -1.29 -8.16 17.86
CA GLU A 126 0.04 -8.75 18.04
C GLU A 126 0.89 -7.97 19.06
N GLU A 127 0.90 -6.63 18.99
CA GLU A 127 1.60 -5.77 19.95
C GLU A 127 1.03 -5.93 21.37
N LYS A 128 -0.30 -6.02 21.52
CA LYS A 128 -0.94 -6.28 22.81
C LYS A 128 -0.56 -7.66 23.36
N LEU A 129 -0.55 -8.69 22.52
CA LEU A 129 -0.18 -10.05 22.94
C LEU A 129 1.27 -10.11 23.40
N LYS A 130 2.20 -9.56 22.61
CA LYS A 130 3.63 -9.45 22.98
C LYS A 130 3.82 -8.67 24.29
N GLY A 131 3.09 -7.57 24.47
CA GLY A 131 3.11 -6.80 25.71
C GLY A 131 2.59 -7.59 26.93
N GLN A 132 1.55 -8.41 26.76
CA GLN A 132 1.05 -9.29 27.83
C GLN A 132 2.05 -10.40 28.16
N GLU A 133 2.66 -11.02 27.15
CA GLU A 133 3.69 -12.05 27.34
C GLU A 133 4.91 -11.50 28.07
N GLN A 134 5.39 -10.31 27.69
CA GLN A 134 6.51 -9.65 28.38
C GLN A 134 6.19 -9.36 29.84
N LYS A 135 5.00 -8.80 30.12
CA LYS A 135 4.55 -8.55 31.51
C LYS A 135 4.45 -9.84 32.33
N MET A 136 3.98 -10.95 31.73
CA MET A 136 3.94 -12.25 32.40
C MET A 136 5.34 -12.80 32.69
N LYS A 137 6.27 -12.69 31.73
CA LYS A 137 7.67 -13.10 31.90
C LYS A 137 8.35 -12.29 33.00
N GLU A 138 8.16 -10.98 33.03
CA GLU A 138 8.70 -10.10 34.06
C GLU A 138 8.14 -10.42 35.45
N LYS A 139 6.82 -10.56 35.58
CA LYS A 139 6.18 -10.98 36.85
C LYS A 139 6.70 -12.32 37.35
N ASN A 140 6.87 -13.29 36.46
CA ASN A 140 7.41 -14.61 36.79
C ASN A 140 8.89 -14.52 37.23
N TYR A 141 9.69 -13.70 36.55
CA TYR A 141 11.08 -13.45 36.92
C TYR A 141 11.19 -12.82 38.31
N VAL A 142 10.41 -11.77 38.59
CA VAL A 142 10.36 -11.10 39.90
C VAL A 142 9.94 -12.08 41.00
N ARG A 143 8.91 -12.92 40.75
CA ARG A 143 8.46 -13.95 41.71
C ARG A 143 9.55 -14.99 41.98
N LYS A 144 10.25 -15.48 40.94
CA LYS A 144 11.37 -16.42 41.09
C LYS A 144 12.52 -15.80 41.88
N LYS A 145 12.89 -14.56 41.57
CA LYS A 145 13.94 -13.82 42.27
C LYS A 145 13.60 -13.61 43.75
N LYS A 146 12.34 -13.26 44.06
CA LYS A 146 11.87 -13.13 45.45
C LYS A 146 11.97 -14.45 46.22
N LYS A 147 11.48 -15.55 45.65
CA LYS A 147 11.60 -16.89 46.25
C LYS A 147 13.06 -17.31 46.47
N TYR A 148 13.93 -17.04 45.50
CA TYR A 148 15.36 -17.31 45.62
C TYR A 148 16.02 -16.51 46.76
N LEU A 149 15.71 -15.21 46.86
CA LEU A 149 16.20 -14.36 47.96
C LEU A 149 15.67 -14.82 49.33
N GLU A 150 14.41 -15.24 49.43
CA GLU A 150 13.84 -15.81 50.65
C GLU A 150 14.54 -17.11 51.05
N HIS A 151 14.79 -18.00 50.08
CA HIS A 151 15.54 -19.24 50.31
C HIS A 151 16.98 -18.96 50.78
N LEU A 152 17.68 -18.02 50.15
CA LEU A 152 19.03 -17.63 50.54
C LEU A 152 19.07 -17.03 51.96
N LYS A 153 18.08 -16.19 52.31
CA LYS A 153 17.93 -15.67 53.68
C LYS A 153 17.73 -16.78 54.70
N GLN A 154 16.90 -17.78 54.38
CA GLN A 154 16.67 -18.92 55.26
C GLN A 154 17.93 -19.77 55.42
N TRP A 155 18.65 -20.04 54.33
CA TRP A 155 19.92 -20.76 54.35
C TRP A 155 21.01 -20.04 55.16
N SER A 156 21.02 -18.71 55.13
CA SER A 156 21.99 -17.87 55.85
C SER A 156 21.68 -17.69 57.34
N LYS A 157 20.54 -18.19 57.85
CA LYS A 157 20.29 -18.19 59.29
C LYS A 157 21.29 -19.12 59.97
N ARG A 158 21.85 -18.69 61.11
CA ARG A 158 22.62 -19.59 61.98
C ARG A 158 21.74 -20.81 62.28
N ARG A 159 22.22 -21.99 61.89
CA ARG A 159 21.65 -23.28 62.25
C ARG A 159 22.51 -23.89 63.35
N GLU A 160 21.89 -24.62 64.25
CA GLU A 160 22.63 -25.46 65.19
C GLU A 160 23.25 -26.63 64.40
N ASP A 161 24.50 -26.99 64.69
CA ASP A 161 25.28 -27.99 63.93
C ASP A 161 24.55 -29.34 63.78
N MET A 162 23.61 -29.63 64.69
CA MET A 162 22.78 -30.84 64.69
C MET A 162 21.67 -30.84 63.63
N GLU A 163 21.44 -29.75 62.91
CA GLU A 163 20.40 -29.59 61.88
C GLU A 163 20.96 -29.51 60.44
N CYS A 164 22.27 -29.69 60.26
CA CYS A 164 22.92 -29.62 58.95
C CYS A 164 22.88 -30.98 58.23
N ASP A 165 22.16 -31.06 57.12
CA ASP A 165 22.03 -32.28 56.29
C ASP A 165 23.23 -32.54 55.34
N ASP A 166 24.25 -31.68 55.35
CA ASP A 166 25.42 -31.73 54.45
C ASP A 166 26.70 -32.24 55.13
N LEU A 167 26.56 -32.96 56.25
CA LEU A 167 27.67 -33.64 56.92
C LEU A 167 28.34 -34.61 55.94
N LYS A 168 29.51 -34.23 55.46
CA LYS A 168 30.38 -35.12 54.68
C LYS A 168 31.23 -35.93 55.65
N GLU A 169 31.40 -37.21 55.35
CA GLU A 169 32.40 -38.01 56.02
C GLU A 169 33.76 -37.32 55.90
N LEU A 170 34.47 -37.25 57.03
CA LEU A 170 35.81 -36.70 57.04
C LEU A 170 36.67 -37.46 56.02
N PRO A 171 37.55 -36.77 55.27
CA PRO A 171 38.46 -37.46 54.38
C PRO A 171 39.28 -38.47 55.19
N VAL A 172 39.52 -39.64 54.63
CA VAL A 172 40.33 -40.68 55.29
C VAL A 172 41.71 -40.09 55.60
N PRO A 173 42.16 -40.07 56.87
CA PRO A 173 43.46 -39.55 57.23
C PRO A 173 44.53 -40.27 56.42
N THR A 174 45.24 -39.53 55.59
CA THR A 174 46.30 -40.08 54.74
C THR A 174 47.62 -39.92 55.50
N PRO A 175 48.32 -41.01 55.85
CA PRO A 175 49.58 -40.92 56.59
C PRO A 175 50.60 -40.05 55.86
N VAL A 176 51.14 -39.05 56.55
CA VAL A 176 52.16 -38.18 55.99
C VAL A 176 53.47 -38.96 55.90
N LYS A 177 54.06 -39.03 54.71
CA LYS A 177 55.40 -39.60 54.53
C LYS A 177 56.42 -38.63 55.04
N THR A 178 57.01 -38.91 56.19
CA THR A 178 58.09 -38.09 56.76
C THR A 178 59.31 -38.96 57.03
N ARG A 179 60.45 -38.31 57.27
CA ARG A 179 61.67 -38.98 57.73
C ARG A 179 61.66 -39.23 59.24
N LEU A 180 60.63 -38.74 59.94
CA LEU A 180 60.50 -38.86 61.39
C LEU A 180 59.72 -40.13 61.72
N PRO A 181 60.15 -40.88 62.76
CA PRO A 181 59.34 -41.94 63.34
C PRO A 181 57.94 -41.43 63.70
N PRO A 182 56.85 -42.16 63.39
CA PRO A 182 55.48 -41.74 63.67
C PRO A 182 55.24 -41.36 65.13
N GLU A 183 55.96 -41.99 66.05
CA GLU A 183 55.85 -41.82 67.50
C GLU A 183 56.25 -40.42 67.96
N ILE A 184 57.17 -39.75 67.24
CA ILE A 184 57.68 -38.43 67.59
C ILE A 184 57.18 -37.33 66.66
N PHE A 185 56.43 -37.69 65.61
CA PHE A 185 55.98 -36.73 64.62
C PHE A 185 55.10 -35.64 65.24
N GLY A 186 54.20 -36.01 66.14
CA GLY A 186 53.33 -35.05 66.84
C GLY A 186 54.12 -34.04 67.67
N ASP A 187 55.10 -34.53 68.45
CA ASP A 187 55.97 -33.68 69.27
C ASP A 187 56.80 -32.73 68.40
N ALA A 188 57.33 -33.22 67.27
CA ALA A 188 58.09 -32.39 66.33
C ALA A 188 57.23 -31.29 65.70
N VAL A 189 55.97 -31.59 65.32
CA VAL A 189 55.03 -30.59 64.79
C VAL A 189 54.66 -29.57 65.86
N MET A 190 54.45 -30.00 67.10
CA MET A 190 54.15 -29.10 68.22
C MET A 190 55.28 -28.12 68.49
N VAL A 191 56.53 -28.60 68.49
CA VAL A 191 57.71 -27.74 68.64
C VAL A 191 57.87 -26.82 67.42
N LEU A 192 57.65 -27.33 66.20
CA LEU A 192 57.69 -26.51 64.99
C LEU A 192 56.64 -25.40 65.03
N GLU A 193 55.42 -25.69 65.47
CA GLU A 193 54.34 -24.71 65.63
C GLU A 193 54.69 -23.69 66.70
N PHE A 194 55.26 -24.11 67.83
CA PHE A 194 55.76 -23.21 68.87
C PHE A 194 56.86 -22.28 68.33
N LEU A 195 57.84 -22.81 67.61
CA LEU A 195 58.92 -22.01 67.02
C LEU A 195 58.37 -21.08 65.92
N HIS A 196 57.40 -21.50 65.14
CA HIS A 196 56.76 -20.64 64.13
C HIS A 196 55.93 -19.53 64.79
N ALA A 197 55.20 -19.83 65.86
CA ALA A 197 54.35 -18.87 66.56
C ALA A 197 55.13 -17.89 67.45
N PHE A 198 56.28 -18.30 67.99
CA PHE A 198 57.07 -17.53 68.95
C PHE A 198 58.52 -17.26 68.51
N GLY A 199 58.91 -17.64 67.30
CA GLY A 199 60.29 -17.51 66.80
C GLY A 199 60.80 -16.08 66.79
N GLU A 200 59.94 -15.13 66.40
CA GLU A 200 60.24 -13.69 66.47
C GLU A 200 60.55 -13.22 67.90
N LEU A 201 59.96 -13.84 68.92
CA LEU A 201 60.21 -13.50 70.33
C LEU A 201 61.59 -13.98 70.81
N PHE A 202 62.18 -14.95 70.11
CA PHE A 202 63.49 -15.53 70.40
C PHE A 202 64.56 -15.14 69.36
N ASP A 203 64.29 -14.14 68.50
CA ASP A 203 65.16 -13.71 67.38
C ASP A 203 65.56 -14.86 66.43
N LEU A 204 64.70 -15.86 66.27
CA LEU A 204 64.91 -16.95 65.31
C LEU A 204 64.46 -16.48 63.91
N GLN A 205 65.41 -16.38 62.99
CA GLN A 205 65.13 -16.11 61.57
C GLN A 205 64.91 -17.44 60.81
N ASP A 206 64.01 -17.41 59.82
CA ASP A 206 63.66 -18.54 58.94
C ASP A 206 64.87 -19.16 58.19
#